data_AF-A0A833D829-F1
#
_entry.id   AF-A0A833D829-F1
#
_cell.length_a   1.000
_cell.length_b   1.000
_cell.length_c   1.000
_cell.angle_alpha   90.00
_cell.angle_beta   90.00
_cell.angle_gamma   90.00
#
_symmetry.space_group_name_H-M   'P 1'
#
loop_
_entity.id
_entity.type
_entity.pdbx_description
1 polymer ?
#
loop_
_entity_poly.entity_id
_entity_poly.type
_entity_poly.pdbx_seq_one_letter_code
_entity_poly.pdbx_strand_id
1 'polypeptide(L)' 'MLVRGRFAHLDPIGVVDIGSNSVRLVVYEGPSRAPTPLFNEKVLCGLGRSIASKG' A
#
# COMPACT_ATOMS: atom_id res chain seq x y z
N MET A 1 20.50 -16.03 19.03
CA MET A 1 20.76 -15.89 17.58
C MET A 1 19.42 -15.61 16.90
N LEU A 2 19.04 -14.34 16.76
CA LEU A 2 17.81 -13.97 16.05
C LEU A 2 18.09 -14.03 14.55
N VAL A 3 17.33 -14.84 13.82
CA VAL A 3 17.32 -14.80 12.35
C VAL A 3 16.75 -13.45 11.94
N ARG A 4 17.62 -12.47 11.72
CA ARG A 4 17.24 -11.22 11.07
C ARG A 4 16.81 -11.60 9.65
N GLY A 5 15.51 -11.46 9.36
CA GLY A 5 14.97 -11.68 8.01
C GLY A 5 15.72 -10.84 6.98
N ARG A 6 15.65 -11.22 5.70
CA ARG A 6 16.36 -10.60 4.56
C ARG A 6 16.23 -9.07 4.43
N PHE A 7 15.36 -8.45 5.21
CA PHE A 7 14.98 -7.03 5.15
C PHE A 7 15.48 -6.21 6.34
N ALA A 8 16.29 -6.78 7.24
CA ALA A 8 16.71 -6.16 8.50
C ALA A 8 17.58 -4.90 8.38
N HIS A 9 17.85 -4.43 7.16
CA HIS A 9 18.62 -3.21 6.87
C HIS A 9 17.81 -2.14 6.13
N LEU A 10 16.55 -2.40 5.81
CA LEU A 10 15.67 -1.45 5.13
C LEU A 10 14.48 -1.11 6.02
N ASP A 11 14.12 0.17 6.04
CA ASP A 11 12.92 0.63 6.73
C ASP A 11 11.70 0.41 5.82
N PRO A 12 10.63 -0.26 6.31
CA PRO A 12 9.43 -0.49 5.51
C PRO A 12 8.78 0.82 5.04
N ILE A 13 8.27 0.82 3.81
CA ILE A 13 7.60 1.97 3.20
C ILE A 13 6.15 1.61 2.90
N GLY A 14 5.22 2.37 3.45
CA GLY A 14 3.80 2.30 3.13
C GLY A 14 3.42 3.21 1.96
N VAL A 15 2.71 2.68 0.98
CA VAL A 15 2.09 3.43 -0.12
C VAL A 15 0.58 3.32 0.00
N VAL A 16 -0.09 4.47 0.09
CA VAL A 16 -1.55 4.58 0.09
C VAL A 16 -1.99 5.16 -1.24
N ASP A 17 -2.83 4.41 -1.96
CA ASP A 17 -3.50 4.85 -3.17
C ASP A 17 -4.99 5.08 -2.89
N ILE A 18 -5.49 6.26 -3.24
CA ILE A 18 -6.88 6.68 -3.01
C ILE A 18 -7.56 6.86 -4.36
N GLY A 19 -8.24 5.82 -4.81
CA GLY A 19 -9.09 5.85 -5.99
C GLY A 19 -10.54 6.20 -5.67
N SER A 20 -11.30 6.60 -6.69
CA SER A 20 -12.73 6.91 -6.57
C SER A 20 -13.57 5.69 -6.14
N ASN A 21 -13.13 4.47 -6.37
CA ASN A 21 -13.85 3.26 -5.96
C ASN A 21 -13.18 2.52 -4.80
N SER A 22 -11.86 2.60 -4.68
CA SER A 22 -11.10 1.78 -3.72
C SER A 22 -9.94 2.54 -3.12
N VAL A 23 -9.62 2.21 -1.87
CA VAL A 23 -8.37 2.59 -1.23
C VAL A 23 -7.49 1.34 -1.12
N ARG A 24 -6.19 1.50 -1.38
CA ARG A 24 -5.22 0.40 -1.24
C ARG A 24 -4.06 0.84 -0.36
N LEU A 25 -3.66 -0.07 0.53
CA LEU A 25 -2.41 0.04 1.28
C LEU A 25 -1.47 -1.09 0.83
N VAL A 26 -0.27 -0.73 0.41
CA VAL A 26 0.83 -1.67 0.20
C VAL A 26 2.00 -1.26 1.07
N VAL A 27 2.51 -2.19 1.88
CA VAL A 27 3.74 -1.99 2.65
C VAL A 27 4.85 -2.77 1.97
N TYR A 28 5.89 -2.08 1.55
CA TYR A 28 7.10 -2.67 0.96
C TYR A 28 8.19 -2.82 2.03
N GLU A 29 9.11 -3.75 1.79
CA GLU A 29 10.28 -3.98 2.67
C GLU A 29 11.23 -2.77 2.79
N GLY A 30 11.11 -1.79 1.89
CA GLY A 30 11.88 -0.56 1.85
C GLY A 30 12.29 -0.18 0.42
N PRO A 31 13.14 0.86 0.25
CA PRO A 31 13.51 1.37 -1.06
C PRO A 31 14.56 0.45 -1.72
N SER A 32 14.16 -0.24 -2.78
CA SER A 32 15.04 -1.07 -3.61
C SER A 32 14.57 -1.05 -5.07
N ARG A 33 15.36 -1.62 -6.00
CA ARG A 33 14.99 -1.68 -7.42
C ARG A 33 13.73 -2.51 -7.67
N ALA A 34 13.49 -3.52 -6.84
CA ALA A 34 12.37 -4.45 -6.95
C ALA A 34 11.93 -4.87 -5.54
N PRO A 35 11.21 -4.01 -4.81
CA PRO A 35 10.91 -4.24 -3.41
C PRO A 35 9.79 -5.28 -3.23
N THR A 36 9.98 -6.21 -2.30
CA THR A 36 8.93 -7.19 -1.96
C THR A 36 7.81 -6.52 -1.17
N PRO A 37 6.53 -6.74 -1.52
CA PRO A 37 5.42 -6.33 -0.66
C PRO A 37 5.33 -7.24 0.58
N LEU A 38 5.34 -6.63 1.76
CA LEU A 38 5.11 -7.27 3.06
C LEU A 38 3.62 -7.33 3.40
N PHE A 39 2.85 -6.33 2.96
CA PHE A 39 1.41 -6.25 3.16
C PHE A 39 0.74 -5.64 1.93
N ASN A 40 -0.47 -6.09 1.59
CA ASN A 40 -1.19 -5.63 0.41
C ASN A 40 -2.71 -5.81 0.61
N GLU A 41 -3.37 -4.74 1.02
CA GLU A 41 -4.82 -4.72 1.26
C GLU A 41 -5.51 -3.74 0.32
N LYS A 42 -6.68 -4.15 -0.18
CA LYS A 42 -7.57 -3.31 -0.99
C LYS A 42 -8.96 -3.32 -0.38
N VAL A 43 -9.50 -2.14 -0.13
CA VAL A 43 -10.86 -1.94 0.39
C VAL A 43 -11.70 -1.21 -0.65
N LEU A 44 -12.95 -1.66 -0.84
CA LEU A 44 -13.93 -0.96 -1.67
C LEU A 44 -14.62 0.12 -0.82
N CYS A 45 -14.55 1.37 -1.28
CA CYS A 45 -15.00 2.54 -0.53
C CYS A 45 -16.06 3.35 -1.28
N GLY A 46 -16.09 3.29 -2.63
CA GLY A 46 -17.11 3.98 -3.43
C GLY A 46 -17.12 5.51 -3.30
N LEU A 47 -15.98 6.13 -2.99
CA LEU A 47 -15.83 7.57 -2.72
C LEU A 47 -16.40 8.47 -3.82
N GLY A 48 -16.31 8.04 -5.08
CA GLY A 48 -16.76 8.79 -6.27
C GLY A 48 -18.21 8.54 -6.68
N ARG A 49 -18.97 7.70 -5.95
CA ARG A 49 -20.33 7.26 -6.34
C ARG A 49 -21.31 8.42 -6.58
N SER A 50 -21.09 9.57 -5.94
CA SER A 50 -21.97 10.74 -6.05
C SER A 50 -21.27 11.99 -6.59
N ILE A 51 -20.04 11.85 -7.07
CA ILE A 51 -19.27 12.99 -7.60
C ILE A 51 -19.84 13.43 -8.96
N ALA A 52 -20.14 12.49 -9.87
CA ALA A 52 -20.65 12.82 -11.20
C ALA A 52 -22.05 13.45 -11.21
N SER A 53 -22.86 13.24 -10.15
CA SER A 53 -24.21 13.80 -10.02
C SER A 53 -24.27 15.19 -9.38
N LYS A 54 -23.15 15.67 -8.82
CA LYS A 54 -23.05 16.98 -8.14
C LYS A 54 -22.01 17.90 -8.79
N GLY A 55 -21.55 17.54 -9.98
CA GLY A 55 -20.56 18.30 -10.77
C GLY A 55 -21.21 19.34 -11.67
#